data_AF-A0A2E7LCD0-F1
#
_entry.id   AF-A0A2E7LCD0-F1
#
_cell.length_a   1.000
_cell.length_b   1.000
_cell.length_c   1.000
_cell.angle_alpha   90.00
_cell.angle_beta   90.00
_cell.angle_gamma   90.00
#
_symmetry.space_group_name_H-M   'P 1'
#
loop_
_entity.id
_entity.type
_entity.pdbx_description
1 polymer ?
#
loop_
_entity_poly.entity_id
_entity_poly.type
_entity_poly.pdbx_seq_one_letter_code
_entity_poly.pdbx_strand_id
1 'polypeptide(L)'
;MRNLLMLLFAGIFVLMVALVVWAVNDRSLWEAGRGLAADPWFWLTLGDAYMGFVIIYVWICYKERRLLQRALWFVLIMTLGNLAVSIYLLREVWKMGPQGDMRRLLLRAE
;
A
#
# COMPACT_ATOMS: atom_id res chain seq x y z
N MET A 1 -7.98 15.25 -13.44
CA MET A 1 -7.44 14.78 -12.14
C MET A 1 -7.35 13.26 -12.06
N ARG A 2 -8.43 12.50 -12.33
CA ARG A 2 -8.41 11.02 -12.32
C ARG A 2 -7.21 10.37 -13.04
N ASN A 3 -6.93 10.76 -14.28
CA ASN A 3 -5.84 10.17 -15.06
C ASN A 3 -4.46 10.44 -14.44
N LEU A 4 -4.29 11.59 -13.77
CA LEU A 4 -3.07 11.91 -13.02
C LEU A 4 -2.92 10.97 -11.81
N LEU A 5 -3.99 10.77 -11.02
CA LEU A 5 -3.96 9.83 -9.88
C LEU A 5 -3.72 8.39 -10.34
N MET A 6 -4.34 7.96 -11.44
CA MET A 6 -4.06 6.64 -12.02
C MET A 6 -2.60 6.49 -12.40
N LEU A 7 -2.04 7.47 -13.12
CA LEU A 7 -0.64 7.43 -13.53
C LEU A 7 0.31 7.45 -12.32
N LEU A 8 -0.02 8.24 -11.29
CA LEU A 8 0.74 8.30 -10.05
C LEU A 8 0.75 6.95 -9.32
N PHE A 9 -0.42 6.39 -9.02
CA PHE A 9 -0.49 5.13 -8.27
C PHE A 9 0.00 3.93 -9.07
N ALA A 10 -0.20 3.93 -10.40
CA ALA A 10 0.39 2.92 -11.29
C ALA A 10 1.92 3.04 -11.33
N GLY A 11 2.45 4.27 -11.38
CA GLY A 11 3.88 4.52 -11.29
C GLY A 11 4.47 4.03 -9.98
N ILE A 12 3.81 4.32 -8.85
CA ILE A 12 4.21 3.82 -7.52
C ILE A 12 4.18 2.29 -7.49
N PHE A 13 3.13 1.67 -8.02
CA PHE A 13 3.01 0.22 -8.09
C PHE A 13 4.17 -0.41 -8.89
N VAL A 14 4.41 0.07 -10.11
CA VAL A 14 5.49 -0.43 -10.98
C VAL A 14 6.85 -0.24 -10.32
N LEU A 15 7.09 0.93 -9.72
CA LEU A 15 8.33 1.21 -9.00
C LEU A 15 8.53 0.25 -7.82
N MET A 16 7.49 -0.01 -7.02
CA MET A 16 7.58 -0.95 -5.89
C MET A 16 7.87 -2.38 -6.37
N VAL A 17 7.23 -2.83 -7.46
CA VAL A 17 7.55 -4.13 -8.07
C VAL A 17 9.02 -4.18 -8.52
N ALA A 18 9.50 -3.14 -9.22
CA ALA A 18 10.87 -3.09 -9.69
C ALA A 18 11.89 -3.11 -8.54
N LEU A 19 11.63 -2.36 -7.46
CA LEU A 19 12.48 -2.35 -6.26
C LEU A 19 12.50 -3.70 -5.55
N VAL A 20 11.34 -4.36 -5.41
CA VAL A 20 11.25 -5.70 -4.81
C VAL A 20 12.03 -6.72 -5.64
N VAL A 21 11.84 -6.72 -6.97
CA VAL A 21 12.56 -7.64 -7.87
C VAL A 21 14.06 -7.40 -7.80
N TRP A 22 14.49 -6.14 -7.84
CA TRP A 22 15.90 -5.77 -7.71
C TRP A 22 16.49 -6.25 -6.37
N ALA A 23 15.79 -6.00 -5.25
CA ALA A 23 16.27 -6.37 -3.93
C ALA A 23 16.35 -7.90 -3.73
N VAL A 24 15.34 -8.64 -4.19
CA VAL A 24 15.30 -10.11 -4.08
C VAL A 24 16.38 -10.77 -4.95
N ASN A 25 16.76 -10.15 -6.06
CA ASN A 25 17.83 -10.65 -6.93
C ASN A 25 19.24 -10.41 -6.36
N ASP A 26 19.42 -9.42 -5.48
CA ASP A 26 20.68 -9.20 -4.74
C ASP A 26 20.87 -10.27 -3.65
N ARG A 27 19.89 -10.39 -2.74
CA ARG A 27 19.91 -11.36 -1.64
C ARG A 27 18.52 -11.61 -1.08
N SER A 28 18.34 -12.76 -0.41
CA SER A 28 17.07 -13.08 0.21
C SER A 28 16.75 -12.14 1.39
N LEU A 29 15.46 -11.90 1.63
CA LEU A 29 14.99 -11.09 2.77
C LEU A 29 15.54 -11.60 4.12
N TRP A 30 15.70 -12.92 4.26
CA TRP A 30 16.21 -13.55 5.48
C TRP A 30 17.71 -13.29 5.70
N GLU A 31 18.49 -13.24 4.63
CA GLU A 31 19.92 -12.92 4.70
C GLU A 31 20.13 -11.43 4.93
N ALA A 32 19.40 -10.56 4.22
CA ALA A 32 19.43 -9.13 4.45
C ALA A 32 19.00 -8.78 5.88
N GLY A 33 17.91 -9.38 6.36
CA GLY A 33 17.34 -9.13 7.68
C GLY A 33 18.29 -9.49 8.82
N ARG A 34 19.06 -10.60 8.71
CA ARG A 34 20.05 -10.97 9.73
C ARG A 34 21.16 -9.92 9.88
N GLY A 35 21.59 -9.31 8.78
CA GLY A 35 22.60 -8.25 8.81
C GLY A 35 22.05 -6.92 9.32
N LEU A 36 20.81 -6.59 8.95
CA LEU A 36 20.19 -5.29 9.25
C LEU A 36 19.53 -5.24 10.63
N ALA A 37 19.15 -6.37 11.23
CA ALA A 37 18.48 -6.42 12.53
C ALA A 37 19.33 -5.88 13.70
N ALA A 38 20.65 -5.79 13.54
CA ALA A 38 21.52 -5.18 14.54
C ALA A 38 21.50 -3.64 14.49
N ASP A 39 21.01 -3.05 13.40
CA ASP A 39 20.97 -1.60 13.21
C ASP A 39 19.66 -1.00 13.78
N PRO A 40 19.72 -0.05 14.74
CA PRO A 40 18.55 0.63 15.26
C PRO A 40 17.73 1.38 14.19
N TRP A 41 18.37 1.93 13.16
CA TRP A 41 17.67 2.63 12.08
C TRP A 41 16.80 1.70 11.24
N PHE A 42 17.19 0.44 11.10
CA PHE A 42 16.37 -0.57 10.43
C PHE A 42 15.03 -0.76 11.15
N TRP A 43 15.04 -0.88 12.47
CA TRP A 43 13.81 -1.01 13.26
C TRP A 43 12.97 0.27 13.26
N LEU A 44 13.61 1.44 13.31
CA LEU A 44 12.91 2.71 13.26
C LEU A 44 12.17 2.91 11.93
N THR A 45 12.85 2.66 10.81
CA THR A 45 12.27 2.80 9.46
C THR A 45 11.19 1.75 9.19
N LEU A 46 11.40 0.51 9.64
CA LEU A 46 10.38 -0.54 9.57
C LEU A 46 9.17 -0.17 10.42
N GLY A 47 9.39 0.30 11.64
CA GLY A 47 8.34 0.78 12.54
C GLY A 47 7.53 1.92 11.92
N ASP A 48 8.20 2.94 11.39
CA ASP A 48 7.57 4.08 10.70
C ASP A 48 6.68 3.63 9.53
N ALA A 49 7.19 2.75 8.67
CA ALA A 49 6.43 2.20 7.55
C ALA A 49 5.18 1.44 8.02
N TYR A 50 5.30 0.56 9.03
CA TYR A 50 4.18 -0.22 9.55
C TYR A 50 3.14 0.63 10.29
N MET A 51 3.56 1.68 10.99
CA MET A 51 2.63 2.64 11.58
C MET A 51 1.84 3.38 10.48
N GLY A 52 2.51 3.77 9.39
CA GLY A 52 1.84 4.30 8.20
C GLY A 52 0.82 3.32 7.60
N PHE A 53 1.17 2.04 7.52
CA PHE A 53 0.27 0.98 7.03
C PHE A 53 -0.98 0.83 7.91
N VAL A 54 -0.83 0.88 9.23
CA VAL A 54 -1.97 0.84 10.16
C VAL A 54 -2.88 2.05 9.97
N ILE A 55 -2.33 3.25 9.84
CA ILE A 55 -3.10 4.49 9.62
C ILE A 55 -3.94 4.37 8.33
N ILE A 56 -3.32 3.94 7.23
CA ILE A 56 -4.03 3.71 5.96
C ILE A 56 -5.06 2.58 6.09
N TYR A 57 -4.74 1.52 6.81
CA TYR A 57 -5.66 0.41 7.04
C TYR A 57 -6.92 0.84 7.80
N VAL A 58 -6.81 1.71 8.81
CA VAL A 58 -7.96 2.28 9.53
C VAL A 58 -8.90 3.02 8.56
N TRP A 59 -8.33 3.79 7.62
CA TRP A 59 -9.11 4.45 6.58
C TRP A 59 -9.81 3.44 5.63
N ILE A 60 -9.15 2.33 5.29
CA ILE A 60 -9.78 1.25 4.50
C ILE A 60 -10.91 0.57 5.28
N CYS A 61 -10.75 0.36 6.58
CA CYS A 61 -11.80 -0.17 7.46
C CYS A 61 -13.03 0.73 7.46
N TYR A 62 -12.85 2.05 7.44
CA TYR A 62 -13.95 3.00 7.28
C TYR A 62 -14.67 2.85 5.93
N LYS A 63 -13.91 2.69 4.83
CA LYS A 63 -14.46 2.58 3.46
C LYS A 63 -15.17 1.26 3.19
N GLU A 64 -14.59 0.13 3.62
CA GLU A 64 -15.11 -1.21 3.31
C GLU A 64 -16.21 -1.63 4.29
N ARG A 65 -17.37 -2.09 3.77
CA ARG A 65 -18.50 -2.54 4.63
C ARG A 65 -18.33 -3.98 5.12
N ARG A 66 -17.69 -4.84 4.33
CA ARG A 66 -17.63 -6.29 4.58
C ARG A 66 -16.40 -6.64 5.41
N LEU A 67 -16.59 -7.38 6.50
CA LEU A 67 -15.50 -7.85 7.37
C LEU A 67 -14.45 -8.67 6.60
N LEU A 68 -14.88 -9.52 5.66
CA LEU A 68 -13.95 -10.30 4.83
C LEU A 68 -13.02 -9.40 3.99
N GLN A 69 -13.53 -8.31 3.43
CA GLN A 69 -12.71 -7.38 2.65
C GLN A 69 -11.73 -6.62 3.54
N ARG A 70 -12.15 -6.23 4.75
CA ARG A 70 -11.26 -5.62 5.74
C ARG A 70 -10.14 -6.57 6.16
N ALA A 71 -10.46 -7.84 6.42
CA ALA A 71 -9.46 -8.85 6.78
C ALA A 71 -8.48 -9.10 5.63
N LEU A 72 -8.99 -9.22 4.40
CA LEU A 72 -8.15 -9.40 3.22
C LEU A 72 -7.18 -8.23 3.01
N TRP A 73 -7.68 -6.99 3.07
CA TRP A 73 -6.83 -5.80 2.92
C TRP A 73 -5.82 -5.64 4.05
N PHE A 74 -6.18 -6.05 5.28
CA PHE A 74 -5.22 -6.08 6.39
C PHE A 74 -4.03 -6.96 6.06
N VAL A 75 -4.30 -8.22 5.68
CA VAL A 75 -3.25 -9.19 5.37
C VAL A 75 -2.41 -8.71 4.20
N LEU A 76 -3.04 -8.22 3.13
CA LEU A 76 -2.31 -7.70 1.96
C LEU A 76 -1.41 -6.52 2.32
N ILE A 77 -1.88 -5.56 3.12
CA ILE A 77 -1.08 -4.38 3.48
C ILE A 77 0.04 -4.74 4.44
N MET A 78 -0.21 -5.61 5.42
CA MET A 78 0.83 -6.02 6.37
C MET A 78 1.90 -6.91 5.73
N THR A 79 1.61 -7.56 4.60
CA THR A 79 2.58 -8.43 3.91
C THR A 79 3.26 -7.75 2.72
N LEU A 80 2.53 -6.97 1.94
CA LEU A 80 3.02 -6.34 0.70
C LEU A 80 3.28 -4.83 0.86
N GLY A 81 2.85 -4.22 1.97
CA GLY A 81 3.05 -2.80 2.26
C GLY A 81 2.46 -1.88 1.20
N ASN A 82 3.28 -0.96 0.70
CA ASN A 82 2.88 0.05 -0.29
C ASN A 82 2.45 -0.53 -1.65
N LEU A 83 2.82 -1.78 -1.96
CA LEU A 83 2.32 -2.47 -3.14
C LEU A 83 0.80 -2.73 -3.02
N ALA A 84 0.33 -3.21 -1.87
CA ALA A 84 -1.10 -3.39 -1.62
C ALA A 84 -1.86 -2.07 -1.56
N VAL A 85 -1.27 -1.04 -0.92
CA VAL A 85 -1.88 0.30 -0.83
C VAL A 85 -2.07 0.93 -2.21
N SER A 86 -1.07 0.83 -3.10
CA SER A 86 -1.19 1.35 -4.46
C SER A 86 -2.24 0.59 -5.28
N ILE A 87 -2.34 -0.73 -5.15
CA ILE A 87 -3.45 -1.51 -5.76
C ILE A 87 -4.80 -1.05 -5.23
N TYR A 88 -4.94 -0.85 -3.92
CA TYR A 88 -6.19 -0.39 -3.32
C TYR A 88 -6.62 0.97 -3.88
N LEU A 89 -5.68 1.93 -3.94
CA LEU A 89 -5.95 3.27 -4.45
C LEU A 89 -6.25 3.25 -5.95
N LEU A 90 -5.55 2.44 -6.76
CA LEU A 90 -5.88 2.22 -8.16
C LEU A 90 -7.31 1.70 -8.35
N ARG A 91 -7.71 0.70 -7.54
CA ARG A 91 -9.08 0.17 -7.55
C ARG A 91 -10.10 1.25 -7.22
N GLU A 92 -9.85 2.09 -6.23
CA GLU A 92 -10.77 3.17 -5.86
C GLU A 92 -10.86 4.26 -6.93
N VAL A 93 -9.73 4.67 -7.52
CA VAL A 93 -9.71 5.63 -8.64
C VAL A 93 -10.44 5.06 -9.85
N TRP A 94 -10.35 3.75 -10.10
CA TRP A 94 -11.04 3.13 -11.22
C TRP A 94 -12.56 3.10 -11.02
N LYS A 95 -13.03 2.75 -9.81
CA LYS A 95 -14.46 2.77 -9.43
C LYS A 95 -15.10 4.15 -9.53
N MET A 96 -14.31 5.19 -9.35
CA MET A 96 -14.74 6.59 -9.33
C MET A 96 -15.34 7.06 -10.66
N GLY A 97 -14.96 6.46 -11.79
CA GLY A 97 -15.43 6.81 -13.13
C GLY A 97 -14.84 8.14 -13.69
N PRO A 98 -15.07 8.46 -14.97
CA PRO A 98 -14.45 9.61 -15.67
C PRO A 98 -14.79 11.00 -15.09
N GLN A 99 -15.96 11.15 -14.51
CA GLN A 99 -16.47 12.40 -13.93
C GLN A 99 -16.48 12.39 -12.40
N GLY A 100 -15.84 11.40 -11.77
CA GLY A 100 -15.95 11.25 -10.33
C GLY A 100 -15.17 12.32 -9.56
N ASP A 101 -15.83 12.89 -8.56
CA ASP A 101 -15.32 13.92 -7.64
C ASP A 101 -14.39 13.31 -6.58
N MET A 102 -13.25 13.98 -6.30
CA MET A 102 -12.20 13.59 -5.33
C MET A 102 -12.77 13.15 -3.97
N ARG A 103 -13.92 13.69 -3.58
CA ARG A 103 -14.67 13.26 -2.39
C ARG A 103 -14.97 11.77 -2.38
N ARG A 104 -15.25 11.14 -3.52
CA ARG A 104 -15.47 9.68 -3.62
C ARG A 104 -14.21 8.85 -3.37
N LEU A 105 -13.02 9.44 -3.60
CA LEU A 105 -11.77 8.79 -3.21
C LEU A 105 -11.65 8.76 -1.69
N LEU A 106 -11.82 9.91 -1.04
CA LEU A 106 -11.55 10.07 0.40
C LEU A 106 -12.68 9.53 1.29
N LEU A 107 -13.93 9.76 0.87
CA LEU A 107 -15.13 9.41 1.62
C LEU A 107 -15.67 8.06 1.20
N ARG A 108 -16.46 7.48 2.09
CA ARG A 108 -17.27 6.31 1.79
C ARG A 108 -18.40 6.73 0.85
N ALA A 109 -18.64 5.94 -0.20
CA ALA A 109 -19.84 6.10 -1.00
C ALA A 109 -21.06 5.65 -0.16
N GLU A 110 -22.02 6.57 0.02
CA GLU A 110 -23.30 6.28 0.69
C GLU A 110 -24.11 5.26 -0.11
#